data_AF-A0A1A6GEI1-F1
#
_entry.id   AF-A0A1A6GEI1-F1
#
_cell.length_a   1.000
_cell.length_b   1.000
_cell.length_c   1.000
_cell.angle_alpha   90.00
_cell.angle_beta   90.00
_cell.angle_gamma   90.00
#
_symmetry.space_group_name_H-M   'P 1'
#
loop_
_entity.id
_entity.type
_entity.pdbx_description
1 polymer ?
#
loop_
_entity_poly.entity_id
_entity_poly.type
_entity_poly.pdbx_seq_one_letter_code
_entity_poly.pdbx_strand_id
1 'polypeptide(L)'
;MHVSVPPLVEVMQGELITLDCTPREHAEHYVLEWFLIATCNSRNGNPVPRITWYRNGQRLDVPMEVTEKGYMTSRTVREASGLYSLTSTLYLRIYKEDRDASFHCASHYKLPSGQHGRLDSPNFQLTLH
;
A
#
# COMPACT_ATOMS: atom_id res chain seq x y z
N MET A 1 2.02 -20.97 25.08
CA MET A 1 2.31 -21.23 23.65
C MET A 1 1.95 -19.99 22.87
N HIS A 2 2.87 -19.42 22.07
CA HIS A 2 2.55 -18.34 21.14
C HIS A 2 2.17 -18.98 19.80
N VAL A 3 0.89 -18.92 19.44
CA VAL A 3 0.38 -19.49 18.18
C VAL A 3 0.56 -18.48 17.06
N SER A 4 1.18 -18.87 15.95
CA SER A 4 1.26 -18.03 14.74
C SER A 4 0.08 -18.32 13.82
N VAL A 5 -0.50 -17.28 13.24
CA VAL A 5 -1.61 -17.37 12.29
C VAL A 5 -1.26 -16.52 11.06
N PRO A 6 -1.14 -17.12 9.86
CA PRO A 6 -0.97 -16.37 8.62
C PRO A 6 -2.20 -15.48 8.35
N PRO A 7 -2.00 -14.20 7.95
CA PRO A 7 -3.12 -13.33 7.63
C PRO A 7 -3.70 -13.60 6.24
N LEU A 8 -4.90 -13.11 5.97
CA LEU A 8 -5.47 -13.00 4.62
C LEU A 8 -5.15 -11.62 4.04
N VAL A 9 -4.67 -11.55 2.79
CA VAL A 9 -4.27 -10.30 2.14
C VAL A 9 -5.21 -9.95 1.00
N GLU A 10 -5.73 -8.73 1.03
CA GLU A 10 -6.59 -8.17 -0.02
C GLU A 10 -6.21 -6.72 -0.30
N VAL A 11 -6.41 -6.29 -1.54
CA VAL A 11 -6.17 -4.91 -1.97
C VAL A 11 -7.44 -4.32 -2.57
N MET A 12 -7.74 -3.09 -2.20
CA MET A 12 -8.81 -2.27 -2.77
C MET A 12 -8.16 -1.06 -3.42
N GLN A 13 -8.38 -0.88 -4.72
CA GLN A 13 -7.88 0.29 -5.44
C GLN A 13 -8.53 1.58 -4.91
N GLY A 14 -7.82 2.68 -5.03
CA GLY A 14 -8.37 4.01 -4.78
C GLY A 14 -9.40 4.42 -5.84
N GLU A 15 -9.93 5.63 -5.68
CA GLU A 15 -10.84 6.21 -6.65
C GLU A 15 -10.15 6.48 -7.99
N LEU A 16 -10.95 6.67 -9.04
CA LEU A 16 -10.50 7.02 -10.37
C LEU A 16 -9.67 8.31 -10.36
N ILE A 17 -8.50 8.31 -11.00
CA ILE A 17 -7.63 9.50 -11.08
C ILE A 17 -7.70 10.07 -12.50
N THR A 18 -8.16 11.29 -12.64
CA THR A 18 -8.08 12.03 -13.91
C THR A 18 -6.76 12.79 -13.96
N LEU A 19 -5.92 12.54 -14.96
CA LEU A 19 -4.65 13.25 -15.12
C LEU A 19 -4.81 14.36 -16.17
N ASP A 20 -5.01 15.60 -15.70
CA ASP A 20 -5.00 16.76 -16.60
C ASP A 20 -3.58 17.02 -17.11
N CYS A 21 -3.35 16.70 -18.39
CA CYS A 21 -2.05 16.83 -19.04
C CYS A 21 -1.84 18.19 -19.73
N THR A 22 -2.60 19.23 -19.39
CA THR A 22 -2.42 20.56 -19.97
C THR A 22 -1.06 21.18 -19.58
N PRO A 23 -0.19 21.57 -20.54
CA PRO A 23 1.08 22.21 -20.24
C PRO A 23 0.81 23.60 -19.65
N ARG A 24 1.08 23.77 -18.35
CA ARG A 24 1.00 25.07 -17.68
C ARG A 24 2.28 25.86 -17.96
N GLU A 25 2.18 26.94 -18.71
CA GLU A 25 3.29 27.83 -19.10
C GLU A 25 3.89 28.67 -17.96
N HIS A 26 3.49 28.47 -16.71
CA HIS A 26 4.05 29.20 -15.57
C HIS A 26 4.38 28.22 -14.44
N ALA A 27 5.67 28.06 -14.18
CA ALA A 27 6.20 27.23 -13.11
C ALA A 27 6.19 27.98 -11.77
N GLU A 28 5.07 28.57 -11.37
CA GLU A 28 4.94 29.10 -10.01
C GLU A 28 3.57 28.77 -9.44
N HIS A 29 3.61 28.01 -8.34
CA HIS A 29 2.51 27.36 -7.62
C HIS A 29 1.90 26.14 -8.32
N TYR A 30 1.22 25.29 -7.54
CA TYR A 30 0.34 24.17 -7.92
C TYR A 30 0.76 22.75 -7.47
N VAL A 31 0.23 22.44 -6.28
CA VAL A 31 -0.35 21.20 -5.73
C VAL A 31 0.59 20.06 -5.30
N LEU A 32 0.79 19.97 -3.98
CA LEU A 32 1.14 18.75 -3.25
C LEU A 32 -0.07 17.79 -3.23
N GLU A 33 -0.61 17.43 -4.39
CA GLU A 33 -1.72 16.47 -4.43
C GLU A 33 -1.14 15.06 -4.44
N TRP A 34 -1.28 14.38 -3.31
CA TRP A 34 -1.12 12.93 -3.25
C TRP A 34 -2.43 12.29 -3.61
N PHE A 35 -2.38 11.30 -4.50
CA PHE A 35 -3.54 10.49 -4.81
C PHE A 35 -3.55 9.25 -3.92
N LEU A 36 -4.72 8.89 -3.42
CA LEU A 36 -4.93 7.61 -2.78
C LEU A 36 -4.83 6.53 -3.86
N ILE A 37 -3.78 5.72 -3.79
CA ILE A 37 -3.50 4.69 -4.80
C ILE A 37 -4.29 3.42 -4.53
N ALA A 38 -4.18 2.92 -3.31
CA ALA A 38 -4.88 1.73 -2.86
C ALA A 38 -4.82 1.60 -1.34
N THR A 39 -5.73 0.79 -0.82
CA THR A 39 -5.72 0.31 0.55
C THR A 39 -5.50 -1.21 0.55
N CYS A 40 -4.49 -1.65 1.29
CA CYS A 40 -4.15 -3.05 1.50
C CYS A 40 -4.61 -3.48 2.90
N ASN A 41 -5.30 -4.61 2.99
CA ASN A 41 -5.76 -5.20 4.24
C ASN A 41 -5.11 -6.57 4.44
N SER A 42 -4.44 -6.73 5.57
CA SER A 42 -3.87 -7.99 6.04
C SER A 42 -4.62 -8.39 7.31
N ARG A 43 -5.63 -9.25 7.17
CA ARG A 43 -6.59 -9.56 8.24
C ARG A 43 -6.25 -10.82 9.02
N ASN A 44 -6.65 -10.85 10.29
CA ASN A 44 -6.63 -12.05 11.14
C ASN A 44 -5.27 -12.74 11.30
N GLY A 45 -4.17 -11.98 11.34
CA GLY A 45 -2.82 -12.50 11.58
C GLY A 45 -2.44 -12.52 13.06
N ASN A 46 -1.49 -13.39 13.45
CA ASN A 46 -0.84 -13.33 14.75
C ASN A 46 0.63 -13.76 14.63
N PRO A 47 1.62 -12.96 15.07
CA PRO A 47 1.52 -11.59 15.59
C PRO A 47 1.13 -10.56 14.51
N VAL A 48 1.08 -9.27 14.86
CA VAL A 48 0.80 -8.18 13.91
C VAL A 48 1.72 -8.29 12.68
N PRO A 49 1.17 -8.36 11.46
CA PRO A 49 1.97 -8.45 10.23
C PRO A 49 2.60 -7.10 9.88
N ARG A 50 3.40 -7.05 8.81
CA ARG A 50 3.91 -5.81 8.21
C ARG A 50 3.52 -5.76 6.74
N ILE A 51 3.02 -4.61 6.28
CA ILE A 51 2.72 -4.40 4.86
C ILE A 51 3.88 -3.64 4.20
N THR A 52 4.22 -4.04 2.98
CA THR A 52 5.12 -3.30 2.08
C THR A 52 4.48 -3.16 0.71
N TRP A 53 4.71 -2.02 0.06
CA TRP A 53 4.17 -1.72 -1.26
C TRP A 53 5.19 -1.94 -2.37
N TYR A 54 4.71 -2.27 -3.56
CA TYR A 54 5.52 -2.55 -4.72
C TYR A 54 4.98 -1.85 -5.96
N ARG A 55 5.89 -1.39 -6.82
CA ARG A 55 5.64 -0.88 -8.17
C ARG A 55 6.56 -1.64 -9.13
N ASN A 56 6.01 -2.24 -10.18
CA ASN A 56 6.75 -3.00 -11.20
C ASN A 56 7.68 -4.06 -10.59
N GLY A 57 7.20 -4.73 -9.53
CA GLY A 57 7.96 -5.72 -8.77
C GLY A 57 9.04 -5.15 -7.84
N GLN A 58 9.31 -3.85 -7.87
CA GLN A 58 10.26 -3.18 -6.98
C GLN A 58 9.56 -2.63 -5.74
N ARG A 59 10.20 -2.80 -4.58
CA ARG A 59 9.67 -2.28 -3.31
C ARG A 59 9.67 -0.75 -3.34
N LEU A 60 8.53 -0.15 -3.02
CA LEU A 60 8.42 1.28 -2.79
C LEU A 60 8.96 1.63 -1.41
N ASP A 61 9.88 2.59 -1.36
CA ASP A 61 10.37 3.17 -0.11
C ASP A 61 9.56 4.44 0.19
N VAL A 62 8.37 4.24 0.77
CA VAL A 62 7.48 5.30 1.22
C VAL A 62 7.41 5.29 2.75
N PRO A 63 7.76 6.41 3.41
CA PRO A 63 7.70 6.50 4.87
C PRO A 63 6.27 6.70 5.37
N MET A 64 6.10 6.74 6.69
CA MET A 64 4.80 7.07 7.31
C MET A 64 4.57 8.58 7.35
N GLU A 65 5.65 9.36 7.34
CA GLU A 65 5.66 10.81 7.26
C GLU A 65 5.39 11.28 5.83
N VAL A 66 4.73 12.43 5.68
CA VAL A 66 4.45 13.01 4.37
C VAL A 66 5.76 13.46 3.71
N THR A 67 5.99 13.02 2.47
CA THR A 67 7.14 13.44 1.65
C THR A 67 6.70 13.83 0.25
N GLU A 68 7.61 14.44 -0.52
CA GLU A 68 7.38 14.85 -1.91
C GLU A 68 7.20 13.69 -2.91
N LYS A 69 7.43 12.43 -2.51
CA LYS A 69 7.20 11.27 -3.40
C LYS A 69 5.91 10.53 -3.04
N GLY A 70 5.51 10.61 -1.79
CA GLY A 70 4.38 9.91 -1.24
C GLY A 70 4.65 9.42 0.18
N TYR A 71 3.64 8.78 0.75
CA TYR A 71 3.67 8.25 2.10
C TYR A 71 2.66 7.11 2.21
N MET A 72 2.72 6.36 3.30
CA MET A 72 1.70 5.38 3.62
C MET A 72 1.17 5.59 5.04
N THR A 73 -0.12 5.37 5.24
CA THR A 73 -0.69 5.27 6.58
C THR A 73 -0.77 3.80 6.98
N SER A 74 -0.81 3.55 8.29
CA SER A 74 -1.02 2.19 8.81
C SER A 74 -1.92 2.22 10.04
N ARG A 75 -2.81 1.24 10.16
CA ARG A 75 -3.72 1.07 11.30
C ARG A 75 -3.79 -0.40 11.67
N THR A 76 -3.46 -0.70 12.92
CA THR A 76 -3.63 -2.05 13.49
C THR A 76 -4.91 -2.10 14.32
N VAL A 77 -5.68 -3.16 14.15
CA VAL A 77 -6.87 -3.49 14.94
C VAL A 77 -6.68 -4.87 15.55
N ARG A 78 -7.08 -5.03 16.81
CA ARG A 78 -7.24 -6.35 17.43
C ARG A 78 -8.70 -6.76 17.31
N GLU A 79 -8.95 -7.83 16.58
CA GLU A 79 -10.28 -8.37 16.32
C GLU A 79 -10.87 -9.01 17.59
N ALA A 80 -12.18 -9.24 17.59
CA ALA A 80 -12.86 -9.95 18.68
C ALA A 80 -12.32 -11.37 18.90
N SER A 81 -11.81 -12.01 17.84
CA SER A 81 -11.09 -13.31 17.91
C SER A 81 -9.76 -13.24 18.65
N GLY A 82 -9.25 -12.03 18.92
CA GLY A 82 -7.94 -11.78 19.48
C GLY A 82 -6.80 -11.73 18.47
N LEU A 83 -7.08 -11.99 17.19
CA LEU A 83 -6.15 -11.86 16.06
C LEU A 83 -5.99 -10.38 15.66
N TYR A 84 -4.97 -10.08 14.86
CA TYR A 84 -4.66 -8.73 14.42
C TYR A 84 -4.95 -8.53 12.94
N SER A 85 -5.58 -7.42 12.62
CA SER A 85 -5.73 -6.92 11.26
C SER A 85 -4.95 -5.64 11.08
N LEU A 86 -4.15 -5.56 10.01
CA LEU A 86 -3.39 -4.38 9.63
C LEU A 86 -3.93 -3.84 8.31
N THR A 87 -4.29 -2.56 8.30
CA THR A 87 -4.64 -1.82 7.10
C THR A 87 -3.51 -0.84 6.79
N SER A 88 -3.11 -0.75 5.52
CA SER A 88 -2.20 0.27 5.03
C SER A 88 -2.78 0.95 3.79
N THR A 89 -2.71 2.27 3.72
CA THR A 89 -3.16 3.04 2.55
C THR A 89 -1.95 3.75 1.95
N LEU A 90 -1.75 3.58 0.64
CA LEU A 90 -0.66 4.17 -0.12
C LEU A 90 -1.12 5.48 -0.77
N TYR A 91 -0.34 6.53 -0.56
CA TYR A 91 -0.49 7.83 -1.20
C TYR A 91 0.75 8.13 -2.02
N LEU A 92 0.58 8.42 -3.32
CA LEU A 92 1.69 8.76 -4.21
C LEU A 92 1.33 9.98 -5.05
N ARG A 93 2.37 10.71 -5.48
CA ARG A 93 2.26 11.62 -6.61
C ARG A 93 2.40 10.79 -7.87
N ILE A 94 1.43 10.93 -8.75
CA ILE A 94 1.36 10.17 -9.99
C ILE A 94 2.05 10.95 -11.11
N TYR A 95 2.85 10.23 -11.89
CA TYR A 95 3.53 10.72 -13.07
C TYR A 95 3.06 9.94 -14.31
N LYS A 96 3.39 10.44 -15.50
CA LYS A 96 2.95 9.84 -16.77
C LYS A 96 3.41 8.38 -16.92
N GLU A 97 4.57 8.06 -16.36
CA GLU A 97 5.19 6.73 -16.40
C GLU A 97 4.41 5.69 -15.58
N ASP A 98 3.49 6.14 -14.73
CA ASP A 98 2.75 5.28 -13.81
C ASP A 98 1.50 4.67 -14.45
N ARG A 99 1.15 5.13 -15.66
CA ARG A 99 0.01 4.65 -16.44
C ARG A 99 0.03 3.14 -16.62
N ASP A 100 1.18 2.61 -17.00
CA ASP A 100 1.34 1.18 -17.28
C ASP A 100 1.94 0.42 -16.09
N ALA A 101 2.15 1.11 -14.97
CA ALA A 101 2.79 0.51 -13.80
C ALA A 101 1.86 -0.47 -13.09
N SER A 102 2.42 -1.63 -12.72
CA SER A 102 1.73 -2.63 -11.91
C SER A 102 2.07 -2.46 -10.44
N PHE A 103 1.05 -2.41 -9.60
CA PHE A 103 1.15 -2.24 -8.15
C PHE A 103 0.63 -3.50 -7.44
N HIS A 104 1.22 -3.79 -6.29
CA HIS A 104 0.69 -4.75 -5.32
C HIS A 104 1.21 -4.42 -3.92
N CYS A 105 0.60 -4.99 -2.90
CA CYS A 105 1.14 -5.00 -1.54
C CYS A 105 1.54 -6.42 -1.14
N ALA A 106 2.45 -6.53 -0.19
CA ALA A 106 2.80 -7.81 0.43
C ALA A 106 2.72 -7.71 1.94
N SER A 107 2.10 -8.71 2.56
CA SER A 107 2.07 -8.90 4.01
C SER A 107 3.17 -9.86 4.45
N HIS A 108 3.99 -9.41 5.39
CA HIS A 108 5.06 -10.17 6.00
C HIS A 108 4.66 -10.54 7.42
N TYR A 109 4.71 -11.83 7.77
CA TYR A 109 4.28 -12.34 9.07
C TYR A 109 5.31 -13.29 9.66
N LYS A 110 5.34 -13.37 10.99
CA LYS A 110 6.27 -14.23 11.73
C LYS A 110 5.63 -15.59 11.95
N LEU A 111 6.39 -16.63 11.63
CA LEU A 111 6.08 -18.03 11.89
C LEU A 111 6.84 -18.51 13.14
N PRO A 112 6.48 -19.68 13.69
CA PRO A 112 7.25 -20.28 14.79
C PRO A 112 8.72 -20.49 14.39
N SER A 113 9.59 -20.62 15.39
CA SER A 113 11.04 -20.85 15.19
C SER A 113 11.76 -19.72 14.44
N GLY A 114 11.22 -18.50 14.46
CA GLY A 114 11.84 -17.33 13.83
C GLY A 114 11.73 -17.31 12.30
N GLN A 115 10.92 -18.19 11.71
CA GLN A 115 10.65 -18.15 10.28
C GLN A 115 9.78 -16.95 9.90
N HIS A 116 9.85 -16.55 8.64
CA HIS A 116 9.08 -15.43 8.10
C HIS A 116 8.31 -15.89 6.85
N GLY A 117 7.03 -15.57 6.80
CA GLY A 117 6.17 -15.79 5.64
C GLY A 117 5.87 -14.47 4.92
N ARG A 118 5.52 -14.60 3.64
CA ARG A 118 5.08 -13.49 2.78
C ARG A 118 3.83 -13.93 2.03
N LEU A 119 2.84 -13.04 1.94
CA LEU A 119 1.66 -13.20 1.10
C LEU A 119 1.48 -11.92 0.28
N ASP A 120 1.42 -12.06 -1.03
CA ASP A 120 1.24 -10.97 -1.98
C ASP A 120 -0.24 -10.79 -2.33
N SER A 121 -0.68 -9.53 -2.48
CA SER A 121 -1.97 -9.23 -3.08
C SER A 121 -1.93 -9.52 -4.59
N PRO A 122 -3.09 -9.64 -5.25
CA PRO A 122 -3.15 -9.52 -6.70
C PRO A 122 -2.53 -8.21 -7.18
N ASN A 123 -1.97 -8.25 -8.38
CA ASN A 123 -1.48 -7.07 -9.07
C ASN A 123 -2.65 -6.24 -9.59
N PHE A 124 -2.47 -4.92 -9.59
CA PHE A 124 -3.42 -3.98 -10.16
C PHE A 124 -2.68 -2.86 -10.92
N GLN A 125 -3.40 -2.13 -11.77
CA GLN A 125 -2.91 -0.93 -12.47
C GLN A 125 -3.74 0.28 -12.06
N LEU A 126 -3.26 1.49 -12.35
CA LEU A 126 -4.05 2.70 -12.14
C LEU A 126 -5.06 2.83 -13.27
N THR A 127 -6.30 3.19 -12.92
CA THR A 127 -7.28 3.61 -13.92
C THR A 127 -7.16 5.12 -14.07
N LEU A 128 -6.63 5.56 -15.22
CA LEU A 128 -6.37 6.97 -15.52
C LEU A 128 -7.24 7.41 -16.71
N HIS A 129 -7.87 8.58 -16.61
CA HIS A 129 -8.61 9.23 -17.71
C HIS A 129 -8.06 10.62 -18.03
#